data_AF-A0A9D1N0J7-F1
#
_entry.id   AF-A0A9D1N0J7-F1
#
_cell.length_a   1.000
_cell.length_b   1.000
_cell.length_c   1.000
_cell.angle_alpha   90.00
_cell.angle_beta   90.00
_cell.angle_gamma   90.00
#
_symmetry.space_group_name_H-M   'P 1'
#
loop_
_entity.id
_entity.type
_entity.pdbx_description
1 polymer ?
#
loop_
_entity_poly.entity_id
_entity_poly.type
_entity_poly.pdbx_seq_one_letter_code
_entity_poly.pdbx_strand_id
1 'polypeptide(L)'
;MKVPVVSTSHQEAINSMFSSFARNCIGKTKNNMQLKDEFLTLNRNYTKSGLGDTFLYKSERLSGHLLKNGNLKLANIFINELGKIYLRIGNAELAEKTILKSLRISELLNDELHVLARCNDLEYLYKALDNKEKLFKLLQMKKNCAKRIVRDYEKCAKNFNSLMREPTSLESVKKQLAFTYNDMADILVSKRPKDSIKMVEKAKEIYKELGQQKEVNFLTIKMQIIERNMKKRQYTKP
;
A
#
# COMPACT_ATOMS: atom_id res chain seq x y z
N MET A 1 -28.00 -16.85 14.88
CA MET A 1 -27.23 -18.00 14.36
C MET A 1 -26.20 -18.41 15.41
N LYS A 2 -26.26 -19.64 15.92
CA LYS A 2 -25.24 -20.18 16.83
C LYS A 2 -23.96 -20.44 16.03
N VAL A 3 -22.85 -19.84 16.44
CA VAL A 3 -21.52 -20.19 15.89
C VAL A 3 -21.27 -21.67 16.24
N PRO A 4 -20.89 -22.54 15.29
CA PRO A 4 -20.66 -23.95 15.58
C PRO A 4 -19.47 -24.04 16.54
N VAL A 5 -19.66 -24.70 17.69
CA VAL A 5 -18.55 -25.05 18.58
C VAL A 5 -17.71 -26.11 17.85
N VAL A 6 -16.51 -25.73 17.44
CA VAL A 6 -15.55 -26.63 16.78
C VAL A 6 -15.13 -27.71 17.76
N SER A 7 -15.13 -28.97 17.33
CA SER A 7 -14.65 -30.07 18.18
C SER A 7 -13.16 -29.90 18.48
N THR A 8 -12.75 -30.26 19.69
CA THR A 8 -11.35 -30.16 20.15
C THR A 8 -10.37 -30.84 19.18
N SER A 9 -10.76 -32.00 18.63
CA SER A 9 -9.95 -32.76 17.66
C SER A 9 -9.71 -32.02 16.33
N HIS A 10 -10.70 -31.27 15.84
CA HIS A 10 -10.57 -30.49 14.60
C HIS A 10 -9.67 -29.26 14.80
N GLN A 11 -9.77 -28.62 15.97
CA GLN A 11 -8.90 -27.51 16.35
C GLN A 11 -7.44 -27.96 16.49
N GLU A 12 -7.19 -29.14 17.08
CA GLU A 12 -5.86 -29.75 17.19
C GLU A 12 -5.25 -30.02 15.81
N ALA A 13 -6.01 -30.61 14.89
CA ALA A 13 -5.55 -30.88 13.53
C ALA A 13 -5.12 -29.59 12.80
N ILE A 14 -5.94 -28.54 12.87
CA ILE A 14 -5.63 -27.23 12.27
C ILE A 14 -4.36 -26.61 12.88
N ASN A 15 -4.21 -26.72 14.20
CA ASN A 15 -3.02 -26.22 14.89
C ASN A 15 -1.75 -27.01 14.55
N SER A 16 -1.86 -28.32 14.32
CA SER A 16 -0.76 -29.14 13.83
C SER A 16 -0.30 -28.71 12.43
N MET A 17 -1.25 -28.43 11.53
CA MET A 17 -0.94 -27.90 10.19
C MET A 17 -0.16 -26.58 10.26
N PHE A 18 -0.59 -25.63 11.09
CA PHE A 18 0.16 -24.37 11.27
C PHE A 18 1.57 -24.61 11.83
N SER A 19 1.71 -25.54 12.76
CA SER A 19 3.02 -25.87 13.36
C SER A 19 3.98 -26.48 12.34
N SER A 20 3.47 -27.33 11.44
CA SER A 20 4.24 -27.83 10.29
C SER A 20 4.64 -26.70 9.34
N PHE A 21 3.69 -25.84 8.97
CA PHE A 21 3.95 -24.66 8.14
C PHE A 21 5.02 -23.74 8.72
N ALA A 22 4.95 -23.44 10.03
CA ALA A 22 5.95 -22.61 10.71
C ALA A 22 7.35 -23.23 10.67
N ARG A 23 7.47 -24.56 10.87
CA ARG A 23 8.74 -25.27 10.70
C ARG A 23 9.27 -25.16 9.27
N ASN A 24 8.42 -25.30 8.26
CA ASN A 24 8.82 -25.15 6.86
C ASN A 24 9.32 -23.73 6.54
N CYS A 25 8.69 -22.70 7.12
CA CYS A 25 9.13 -21.31 6.98
C CYS A 25 10.51 -21.08 7.59
N ILE A 26 10.76 -21.61 8.79
CA ILE A 26 12.02 -21.44 9.52
C ILE A 26 13.14 -22.26 8.89
N GLY A 27 12.88 -23.52 8.56
CA GLY A 27 13.83 -24.43 7.93
C GLY A 27 14.07 -24.17 6.45
N LYS A 28 13.34 -23.22 5.83
CA LYS A 28 13.42 -22.87 4.40
C LYS A 28 13.27 -24.09 3.47
N THR A 29 12.42 -25.04 3.87
CA THR A 29 12.24 -26.32 3.16
C THR A 29 11.38 -26.21 1.90
N LYS A 30 10.67 -25.09 1.73
CA LYS A 30 9.82 -24.77 0.58
C LYS A 30 10.16 -23.40 0.03
N ASN A 31 9.86 -23.17 -1.25
CA ASN A 31 10.05 -21.85 -1.85
C ASN A 31 8.97 -20.86 -1.38
N ASN A 32 9.23 -19.56 -1.55
CA ASN A 32 8.36 -18.50 -1.06
C ASN A 32 6.96 -18.49 -1.70
N MET A 33 6.80 -19.01 -2.93
CA MET A 33 5.48 -19.12 -3.57
C MET A 33 4.62 -20.17 -2.86
N GLN A 34 5.17 -21.37 -2.67
CA GLN A 34 4.51 -22.46 -1.98
C GLN A 34 4.13 -22.06 -0.54
N LEU A 35 5.04 -21.38 0.17
CA LEU A 35 4.79 -20.90 1.52
C LEU A 35 3.67 -19.83 1.55
N LYS A 36 3.60 -18.95 0.55
CA LYS A 36 2.50 -17.98 0.43
C LYS A 36 1.16 -18.67 0.20
N ASP A 37 1.10 -19.65 -0.70
CA ASP A 37 -0.14 -20.37 -0.99
C ASP A 37 -0.63 -21.20 0.22
N GLU A 38 0.31 -21.81 0.95
CA GLU A 38 0.02 -22.51 2.20
C GLU A 38 -0.49 -21.55 3.29
N PHE A 39 0.11 -20.37 3.43
CA PHE A 39 -0.36 -19.31 4.34
C PHE A 39 -1.80 -18.90 4.04
N LEU A 40 -2.13 -18.67 2.76
CA LEU A 40 -3.50 -18.30 2.34
C LEU A 40 -4.50 -19.44 2.56
N THR A 41 -4.08 -20.69 2.36
CA THR A 41 -4.90 -21.88 2.61
C THR A 41 -5.18 -22.04 4.10
N LEU A 42 -4.17 -21.87 4.95
CA LEU A 42 -4.33 -21.88 6.41
C LEU A 42 -5.30 -20.78 6.85
N ASN A 43 -5.14 -19.55 6.36
CA ASN A 43 -6.07 -18.46 6.67
C ASN A 43 -7.54 -18.84 6.39
N ARG A 44 -7.80 -19.44 5.22
CA ARG A 44 -9.16 -19.91 4.84
C ARG A 44 -9.65 -20.99 5.80
N ASN A 45 -8.82 -21.97 6.14
CA ASN A 45 -9.20 -23.08 7.02
C ASN A 45 -9.50 -22.61 8.45
N TYR A 46 -8.65 -21.75 9.00
CA TYR A 46 -8.85 -21.13 10.31
C TYR A 46 -10.12 -20.26 10.32
N THR A 47 -10.33 -19.44 9.29
CA THR A 47 -11.52 -18.58 9.18
C THR A 47 -12.80 -19.41 9.12
N LYS A 48 -12.85 -20.44 8.26
CA LYS A 48 -14.00 -21.36 8.15
C LYS A 48 -14.32 -22.08 9.46
N SER A 49 -13.32 -22.28 10.31
CA SER A 49 -13.44 -22.95 11.60
C SER A 49 -13.66 -21.96 12.76
N GLY A 50 -13.93 -20.68 12.50
CA GLY A 50 -14.13 -19.68 13.57
C GLY A 50 -12.87 -19.33 14.37
N LEU A 51 -11.68 -19.72 13.90
CA LEU A 51 -10.39 -19.54 14.58
C LEU A 51 -9.54 -18.43 13.92
N GLY A 52 -10.17 -17.49 13.22
CA GLY A 52 -9.48 -16.42 12.48
C GLY A 52 -8.50 -15.63 13.35
N ASP A 53 -8.90 -15.24 14.56
CA ASP A 53 -8.04 -14.49 15.48
C ASP A 53 -6.80 -15.30 15.94
N THR A 54 -6.97 -16.62 16.10
CA THR A 54 -5.85 -17.52 16.42
C THR A 54 -4.84 -17.55 15.27
N PHE A 55 -5.33 -17.60 14.01
CA PHE A 55 -4.47 -17.54 12.84
C PHE A 55 -3.70 -16.22 12.77
N LEU A 56 -4.38 -15.09 12.98
CA LEU A 56 -3.77 -13.76 12.96
C LEU A 56 -2.65 -13.66 14.01
N TYR A 57 -2.95 -14.00 15.26
CA TYR A 57 -1.97 -13.99 16.35
C TYR A 57 -0.73 -14.86 16.04
N LYS A 58 -0.94 -16.10 15.59
CA LYS A 58 0.17 -17.00 15.24
C LYS A 58 0.99 -16.48 14.06
N SER A 59 0.32 -15.92 13.06
CA SER A 59 0.94 -15.37 11.86
C SER A 59 1.77 -14.12 12.14
N GLU A 60 1.30 -13.23 13.02
CA GLU A 60 2.07 -12.08 13.49
C GLU A 60 3.34 -12.51 14.24
N ARG A 61 3.24 -13.51 15.12
CA ARG A 61 4.39 -14.08 15.84
C ARG A 61 5.41 -14.70 14.89
N LEU A 62 4.95 -15.52 13.94
CA LEU A 62 5.82 -16.13 12.94
C LEU A 62 6.53 -15.08 12.09
N SER A 63 5.78 -14.09 11.58
CA SER A 63 6.35 -13.00 10.78
C SER A 63 7.36 -12.18 11.57
N GLY A 64 7.10 -11.92 12.85
CA GLY A 64 8.03 -11.27 13.77
C GLY A 64 9.30 -12.09 14.00
N HIS A 65 9.18 -13.40 14.15
CA HIS A 65 10.33 -14.31 14.28
C HIS A 65 11.19 -14.31 13.00
N LEU A 66 10.56 -14.43 11.83
CA LEU A 66 11.26 -14.37 10.54
C LEU A 66 12.04 -13.07 10.35
N LEU A 67 11.42 -11.93 10.73
CA LEU A 67 12.06 -10.62 10.68
C LEU A 67 13.30 -10.54 11.59
N LYS A 68 13.18 -10.99 12.85
CA LYS A 68 14.30 -10.99 13.82
C LYS A 68 15.47 -11.86 13.37
N ASN A 69 15.20 -12.93 12.62
CA ASN A 69 16.21 -13.85 12.09
C ASN A 69 16.66 -13.49 10.66
N GLY A 70 16.39 -12.27 10.19
CA GLY A 70 16.90 -11.77 8.91
C GLY A 70 16.20 -12.30 7.66
N ASN A 71 15.12 -13.07 7.79
CA ASN A 71 14.32 -13.54 6.64
C ASN A 71 13.31 -12.45 6.20
N LEU A 72 13.85 -11.30 5.76
CA LEU A 72 13.08 -10.10 5.43
C LEU A 72 12.06 -10.36 4.32
N LYS A 73 12.44 -11.08 3.25
CA LYS A 73 11.58 -11.35 2.10
C LYS A 73 10.32 -12.13 2.49
N LEU A 74 10.48 -13.25 3.21
CA LEU A 74 9.35 -14.07 3.62
C LEU A 74 8.49 -13.36 4.66
N ALA A 75 9.13 -12.68 5.63
CA ALA A 75 8.42 -11.86 6.60
C ALA A 75 7.54 -10.79 5.90
N ASN A 76 8.08 -10.10 4.89
CA ASN A 76 7.35 -9.07 4.15
C ASN A 76 6.12 -9.63 3.43
N ILE A 77 6.24 -10.82 2.83
CA ILE A 77 5.12 -11.51 2.17
C ILE A 77 3.97 -11.72 3.15
N PHE A 78 4.24 -12.31 4.32
CA PHE A 78 3.19 -12.60 5.30
C PHE A 78 2.62 -11.34 5.95
N ILE A 79 3.46 -10.35 6.28
CA ILE A 79 3.01 -9.05 6.79
C ILE A 79 2.08 -8.38 5.76
N ASN A 80 2.44 -8.39 4.47
CA ASN A 80 1.58 -7.84 3.42
C ASN A 80 0.22 -8.57 3.34
N GLU A 81 0.20 -9.90 3.41
CA GLU A 81 -1.06 -10.65 3.40
C GLU A 81 -1.89 -10.40 4.67
N LEU A 82 -1.26 -10.24 5.84
CA LEU A 82 -1.93 -9.82 7.08
C LEU A 82 -2.60 -8.45 6.92
N GLY A 83 -1.92 -7.47 6.32
CA GLY A 83 -2.49 -6.14 6.06
C GLY A 83 -3.77 -6.21 5.23
N LYS A 84 -3.79 -7.05 4.19
CA LYS A 84 -5.00 -7.30 3.38
C LYS A 84 -6.10 -8.03 4.15
N ILE A 85 -5.75 -8.92 5.08
CA ILE A 85 -6.74 -9.57 5.95
C ILE A 85 -7.36 -8.52 6.88
N TYR A 86 -6.56 -7.70 7.55
CA TYR A 86 -7.04 -6.64 8.44
C TYR A 86 -7.96 -5.63 7.73
N LEU A 87 -7.62 -5.23 6.49
CA LEU A 87 -8.49 -4.39 5.67
C LEU A 87 -9.85 -5.04 5.42
N ARG A 88 -9.88 -6.33 5.04
CA ARG A 88 -11.13 -7.05 4.73
C ARG A 88 -12.04 -7.24 5.93
N ILE A 89 -11.48 -7.40 7.12
CA ILE A 89 -12.25 -7.52 8.37
C ILE A 89 -12.58 -6.16 9.01
N GLY A 90 -12.26 -5.05 8.34
CA GLY A 90 -12.57 -3.70 8.81
C GLY A 90 -11.68 -3.18 9.93
N ASN A 91 -10.58 -3.86 10.27
CA ASN A 91 -9.66 -3.39 11.30
C ASN A 91 -8.63 -2.42 10.70
N ALA A 92 -9.05 -1.16 10.54
CA ALA A 92 -8.24 -0.10 9.94
C ALA A 92 -6.93 0.17 10.67
N GLU A 93 -6.92 0.10 12.00
CA GLU A 93 -5.72 0.37 12.82
C GLU A 93 -4.64 -0.70 12.61
N LEU A 94 -5.00 -1.99 12.71
CA LEU A 94 -4.04 -3.07 12.47
C LEU A 94 -3.64 -3.15 10.99
N ALA A 95 -4.54 -2.82 10.08
CA ALA A 95 -4.20 -2.67 8.66
C ALA A 95 -3.12 -1.61 8.47
N GLU A 96 -3.32 -0.39 8.99
CA GLU A 96 -2.35 0.70 8.91
C GLU A 96 -0.98 0.28 9.46
N LYS A 97 -0.96 -0.25 10.69
CA LYS A 97 0.26 -0.68 11.36
C LYS A 97 1.02 -1.74 10.54
N THR A 98 0.29 -2.68 9.96
CA THR A 98 0.87 -3.79 9.19
C THR A 98 1.39 -3.32 7.84
N ILE A 99 0.66 -2.45 7.15
CA ILE A 99 1.08 -1.87 5.87
C ILE A 99 2.33 -0.99 6.07
N LEU A 100 2.37 -0.16 7.12
CA LEU A 100 3.56 0.64 7.48
C LEU A 100 4.78 -0.23 7.79
N LYS A 101 4.58 -1.37 8.47
CA LYS A 101 5.65 -2.34 8.71
C LYS A 101 6.18 -2.94 7.40
N SER A 102 5.31 -3.32 6.48
CA SER A 102 5.68 -3.83 5.16
C SER A 102 6.37 -2.77 4.29
N LEU A 103 5.97 -1.49 4.42
CA LEU A 103 6.62 -0.36 3.76
C LEU A 103 8.08 -0.26 4.19
N ARG A 104 8.34 -0.24 5.50
CA ARG A 104 9.71 -0.19 6.06
C ARG A 104 10.57 -1.37 5.61
N ILE A 105 10.00 -2.57 5.53
CA ILE A 105 10.75 -3.73 5.05
C ILE A 105 11.08 -3.60 3.56
N SER A 106 10.15 -3.08 2.75
CA SER A 106 10.41 -2.81 1.33
C SER A 106 11.50 -1.76 1.13
N GLU A 107 11.57 -0.72 1.98
CA GLU A 107 12.67 0.25 2.01
C GLU A 107 14.01 -0.42 2.32
N LEU A 108 14.06 -1.28 3.36
CA LEU A 108 15.27 -2.04 3.70
C LEU A 108 15.74 -2.99 2.58
N LEU A 109 14.80 -3.50 1.79
CA LEU A 109 15.08 -4.36 0.63
C LEU A 109 15.46 -3.56 -0.63
N ASN A 110 15.46 -2.22 -0.58
CA ASN A 110 15.63 -1.34 -1.74
C ASN A 110 14.62 -1.63 -2.88
N ASP A 111 13.40 -2.03 -2.52
CA ASP A 111 12.32 -2.36 -3.44
C ASP A 111 11.32 -1.20 -3.55
N GLU A 112 11.71 -0.18 -4.30
CA GLU A 112 10.95 1.07 -4.46
C GLU A 112 9.56 0.84 -5.07
N LEU A 113 9.41 -0.17 -5.94
CA LEU A 113 8.11 -0.49 -6.52
C LEU A 113 7.15 -1.09 -5.49
N HIS A 114 7.64 -1.90 -4.54
CA HIS A 114 6.82 -2.29 -3.39
C HIS A 114 6.61 -1.15 -2.40
N VAL A 115 7.57 -0.24 -2.20
CA VAL A 115 7.35 0.98 -1.40
C VAL A 115 6.19 1.79 -1.98
N LEU A 116 6.17 2.02 -3.30
CA LEU A 116 5.08 2.70 -4.00
C LEU A 116 3.76 1.95 -3.86
N ALA A 117 3.76 0.62 -3.96
CA ALA A 117 2.57 -0.19 -3.75
C ALA A 117 2.01 -0.05 -2.32
N ARG A 118 2.86 -0.04 -1.29
CA ARG A 118 2.42 0.21 0.10
C ARG A 118 1.91 1.62 0.31
N CYS A 119 2.46 2.61 -0.40
CA CYS A 119 1.91 3.95 -0.40
C CYS A 119 0.47 3.98 -0.94
N ASN A 120 0.19 3.22 -2.02
CA ASN A 120 -1.17 3.12 -2.57
C ASN A 120 -2.15 2.47 -1.58
N ASP A 121 -1.71 1.42 -0.88
CA ASP A 121 -2.54 0.75 0.13
C ASP A 121 -2.89 1.70 1.29
N LEU A 122 -1.92 2.49 1.78
CA LEU A 122 -2.15 3.52 2.81
C LEU A 122 -3.01 4.68 2.30
N GLU A 123 -2.87 5.06 1.03
CA GLU A 123 -3.62 6.16 0.44
C GLU A 123 -5.10 5.82 0.38
N TYR A 124 -5.42 4.60 -0.08
CA TYR A 124 -6.77 4.06 -0.05
C TYR A 124 -7.34 4.08 1.37
N LEU A 125 -6.57 3.61 2.36
CA LEU A 125 -6.98 3.60 3.76
C LEU A 125 -7.24 5.01 4.31
N TYR A 126 -6.33 5.97 4.11
CA TYR A 126 -6.50 7.31 4.63
C TYR A 126 -7.60 8.11 3.93
N LYS A 127 -7.86 7.85 2.64
CA LYS A 127 -9.03 8.39 1.94
C LYS A 127 -10.32 7.84 2.54
N ALA A 128 -10.40 6.52 2.80
CA ALA A 128 -11.58 5.91 3.41
C ALA A 128 -11.86 6.42 4.84
N LEU A 129 -10.81 6.80 5.58
CA LEU A 129 -10.91 7.37 6.92
C LEU A 129 -11.10 8.90 6.95
N ASP A 130 -11.17 9.56 5.78
CA ASP A 130 -11.12 11.03 5.62
C ASP A 130 -9.98 11.71 6.43
N ASN A 131 -8.85 11.02 6.60
CA ASN A 131 -7.72 11.53 7.37
C ASN A 131 -6.79 12.38 6.50
N LYS A 132 -7.19 13.64 6.27
CA LYS A 132 -6.46 14.57 5.39
C LYS A 132 -5.03 14.85 5.84
N GLU A 133 -4.75 14.85 7.14
CA GLU A 133 -3.40 15.11 7.65
C GLU A 133 -2.44 13.96 7.32
N LYS A 134 -2.82 12.71 7.66
CA LYS A 134 -2.02 11.53 7.33
C LYS A 134 -1.91 11.35 5.81
N LEU A 135 -3.01 11.58 5.08
CA LEU A 135 -3.02 11.52 3.63
C LEU A 135 -2.02 12.50 3.01
N PHE A 136 -1.98 13.76 3.45
CA PHE A 136 -1.05 14.73 2.88
C PHE A 136 0.43 14.40 3.16
N LYS A 137 0.75 13.88 4.36
CA LYS A 137 2.10 13.39 4.68
C LYS A 137 2.49 12.21 3.80
N LEU A 138 1.56 11.25 3.61
CA LEU A 138 1.75 10.10 2.75
C LEU A 138 1.96 10.49 1.28
N LEU A 139 1.16 11.42 0.74
CA LEU A 139 1.27 11.85 -0.66
C LEU A 139 2.64 12.50 -0.94
N GLN A 140 3.24 13.21 0.03
CA GLN A 140 4.60 13.73 -0.11
C GLN A 140 5.65 12.61 -0.22
N MET A 141 5.53 11.57 0.60
CA MET A 141 6.38 10.38 0.53
C MET A 141 6.20 9.64 -0.80
N LYS A 142 4.95 9.38 -1.18
CA LYS A 142 4.58 8.73 -2.44
C LYS A 142 5.14 9.48 -3.66
N LYS A 143 4.99 10.80 -3.70
CA LYS A 143 5.56 11.67 -4.73
C LYS A 143 7.07 11.49 -4.83
N ASN A 144 7.78 11.52 -3.70
CA ASN A 144 9.23 11.40 -3.70
C ASN A 144 9.70 10.02 -4.18
N CYS A 145 9.02 8.94 -3.74
CA CYS A 145 9.25 7.58 -4.22
C CYS A 145 9.01 7.46 -5.72
N ALA A 146 7.84 7.88 -6.22
CA ALA A 146 7.52 7.85 -7.64
C ALA A 146 8.51 8.66 -8.50
N LYS A 147 8.98 9.83 -8.02
CA LYS A 147 10.04 10.59 -8.70
C LYS A 147 11.36 9.81 -8.81
N ARG A 148 11.77 9.10 -7.75
CA ARG A 148 12.98 8.26 -7.79
C ARG A 148 12.82 7.13 -8.81
N ILE A 149 11.66 6.46 -8.82
CA ILE A 149 11.37 5.39 -9.77
C ILE A 149 11.36 5.91 -11.20
N VAL A 150 10.73 7.06 -11.48
CA VAL A 150 10.71 7.64 -12.83
C VAL A 150 12.12 7.96 -13.33
N ARG A 151 13.01 8.43 -12.45
CA ARG A 151 14.40 8.74 -12.81
C ARG A 151 15.23 7.48 -13.08
N ASP A 152 15.06 6.45 -12.25
CA ASP A 152 15.92 5.25 -12.24
C ASP A 152 15.11 3.97 -12.49
N TYR A 153 14.18 3.99 -13.45
CA TYR A 153 13.17 2.94 -13.61
C TYR A 153 13.76 1.55 -13.83
N GLU A 154 14.71 1.41 -14.75
CA GLU A 154 15.32 0.11 -15.07
C GLU A 154 15.99 -0.52 -13.85
N LYS A 155 16.64 0.29 -13.01
CA LYS A 155 17.23 -0.17 -11.75
C LYS A 155 16.14 -0.61 -10.77
N CYS A 156 15.06 0.15 -10.64
CA CYS A 156 13.95 -0.18 -9.76
C CYS A 156 13.22 -1.46 -10.22
N ALA A 157 13.03 -1.63 -11.53
CA ALA A 157 12.41 -2.80 -12.15
C ALA A 157 13.25 -4.06 -11.91
N LYS A 158 14.58 -3.99 -12.07
CA LYS A 158 15.50 -5.09 -11.75
C LYS A 158 15.48 -5.49 -10.27
N ASN A 159 15.29 -4.53 -9.38
CA ASN A 159 15.20 -4.76 -7.93
C ASN A 159 13.81 -5.20 -7.47
N PHE A 160 12.82 -5.27 -8.37
CA PHE A 160 11.45 -5.59 -8.00
C PHE A 160 11.33 -7.04 -7.53
N ASN A 161 11.01 -7.21 -6.24
CA ASN A 161 11.09 -8.51 -5.57
C ASN A 161 9.73 -9.19 -5.45
N SER A 162 8.96 -9.20 -6.54
CA SER A 162 7.64 -9.82 -6.61
C SER A 162 7.73 -11.31 -6.92
N LEU A 163 6.81 -12.10 -6.36
CA LEU A 163 6.75 -13.53 -6.65
C LEU A 163 6.01 -13.85 -7.95
N MET A 164 4.99 -13.05 -8.30
CA MET A 164 4.00 -13.41 -9.32
C MET A 164 3.81 -12.37 -10.42
N ARG A 165 4.23 -11.12 -10.17
CA ARG A 165 3.92 -9.99 -11.03
C ARG A 165 5.18 -9.39 -11.56
N GLU A 166 5.13 -9.00 -12.82
CA GLU A 166 6.08 -8.08 -13.44
C GLU A 166 5.98 -6.67 -12.81
N PRO A 167 7.07 -5.89 -12.85
CA PRO A 167 7.05 -4.51 -12.38
C PRO A 167 6.02 -3.69 -13.16
N THR A 168 5.39 -2.73 -12.48
CA THR A 168 4.47 -1.80 -13.16
C THR A 168 5.27 -0.92 -14.12
N SER A 169 4.72 -0.64 -15.31
CA SER A 169 5.42 0.11 -16.35
C SER A 169 5.80 1.54 -15.93
N LEU A 170 6.85 2.10 -16.56
CA LEU A 170 7.25 3.50 -16.36
C LEU A 170 6.07 4.46 -16.61
N GLU A 171 5.27 4.20 -17.64
CA GLU A 171 4.05 4.98 -17.92
C GLU A 171 3.05 4.95 -16.75
N SER A 172 2.83 3.76 -16.16
CA SER A 172 1.96 3.60 -15.00
C SER A 172 2.50 4.38 -13.78
N VAL A 173 3.82 4.35 -13.55
CA VAL A 173 4.43 5.14 -12.47
C VAL A 173 4.27 6.65 -12.72
N LYS A 174 4.47 7.12 -13.96
CA LYS A 174 4.25 8.52 -14.33
C LYS A 174 2.78 8.93 -14.09
N LYS A 175 1.81 8.11 -14.49
CA LYS A 175 0.39 8.34 -14.20
C LYS A 175 0.14 8.45 -12.68
N GLN A 176 0.67 7.52 -11.88
CA GLN A 176 0.56 7.58 -10.42
C GLN A 176 1.19 8.84 -9.81
N LEU A 177 2.31 9.31 -10.35
CA LEU A 177 2.94 10.57 -9.93
C LEU A 177 2.04 11.77 -10.25
N ALA A 178 1.45 11.82 -11.44
CA ALA A 178 0.52 12.88 -11.83
C ALA A 178 -0.75 12.90 -10.96
N PHE A 179 -1.33 11.73 -10.68
CA PHE A 179 -2.44 11.61 -9.72
C PHE A 179 -2.05 12.10 -8.32
N THR A 180 -0.86 11.73 -7.84
CA THR A 180 -0.37 12.16 -6.53
C THR A 180 -0.26 13.69 -6.44
N TYR A 181 0.25 14.33 -7.49
CA TYR A 181 0.26 15.80 -7.56
C TYR A 181 -1.15 16.39 -7.55
N ASN A 182 -2.07 15.84 -8.34
CA ASN A 182 -3.45 16.32 -8.37
C ASN A 182 -4.14 16.21 -7.00
N ASP A 183 -3.97 15.11 -6.29
CA ASP A 183 -4.55 14.91 -4.95
C ASP A 183 -3.94 15.86 -3.91
N MET A 184 -2.63 16.11 -3.99
CA MET A 184 -1.99 17.15 -3.17
C MET A 184 -2.59 18.53 -3.47
N ALA A 185 -2.88 18.83 -4.75
CA ALA A 185 -3.51 20.09 -5.13
C ALA A 185 -4.89 20.27 -4.48
N ASP A 186 -5.70 19.22 -4.45
CA ASP A 186 -7.04 19.23 -3.84
C ASP A 186 -7.00 19.51 -2.34
N ILE A 187 -6.02 18.96 -1.64
CA ILE A 187 -5.84 19.24 -0.20
C ILE A 187 -5.38 20.70 0.02
N LEU A 188 -4.54 21.22 -0.87
CA LEU A 188 -3.93 22.56 -0.72
C LEU A 188 -4.85 23.70 -1.16
N VAL A 189 -5.86 23.46 -2.00
CA VAL A 189 -6.62 24.51 -2.69
C VAL A 189 -7.26 25.53 -1.74
N SER A 190 -7.69 25.10 -0.55
CA SER A 190 -8.36 25.97 0.42
C SER A 190 -7.38 26.87 1.18
N LYS A 191 -6.27 26.30 1.66
CA LYS A 191 -5.31 26.94 2.59
C LYS A 191 -4.09 27.54 1.89
N ARG A 192 -3.62 26.92 0.79
CA ARG A 192 -2.38 27.26 0.09
C ARG A 192 -2.59 27.18 -1.43
N PRO A 193 -3.46 28.03 -2.00
CA PRO A 193 -3.87 27.89 -3.40
C PRO A 193 -2.75 28.13 -4.42
N LYS A 194 -1.73 28.96 -4.09
CA LYS A 194 -0.52 29.09 -4.91
C LYS A 194 0.25 27.77 -5.02
N ASP A 195 0.35 27.03 -3.91
CA ASP A 195 1.02 25.72 -3.91
C ASP A 195 0.15 24.67 -4.61
N SER A 196 -1.17 24.77 -4.50
CA SER A 196 -2.13 23.95 -5.27
C SER A 196 -1.93 24.11 -6.77
N ILE A 197 -1.84 25.34 -7.30
CA ILE A 197 -1.57 25.61 -8.72
C ILE A 197 -0.28 24.93 -9.18
N LYS A 198 0.82 25.08 -8.42
CA LYS A 198 2.10 24.41 -8.74
C LYS A 198 1.95 22.89 -8.84
N MET A 199 1.15 22.27 -7.97
CA MET A 199 0.90 20.83 -8.05
C MET A 199 0.10 20.46 -9.30
N VAL A 200 -0.93 21.24 -9.65
CA VAL A 200 -1.71 21.04 -10.89
C VAL A 200 -0.83 21.18 -12.13
N GLU A 201 0.08 22.17 -12.16
CA GLU A 201 1.04 22.34 -13.24
C GLU A 201 1.93 21.10 -13.41
N LYS A 202 2.46 20.55 -12.32
CA LYS A 202 3.28 19.32 -12.37
C LYS A 202 2.51 18.09 -12.84
N ALA A 203 1.26 17.92 -12.42
CA ALA A 203 0.42 16.86 -12.96
C ALA A 203 0.19 17.03 -14.47
N LYS A 204 -0.08 18.26 -14.91
CA LYS A 204 -0.36 18.61 -16.31
C LYS A 204 0.86 18.38 -17.22
N GLU A 205 2.06 18.78 -16.77
CA GLU A 205 3.32 18.51 -17.47
C GLU A 205 3.48 17.01 -17.76
N ILE A 206 3.26 16.16 -16.77
CA ILE A 206 3.38 14.70 -16.93
C ILE A 206 2.34 14.16 -17.92
N TYR A 207 1.06 14.54 -17.80
CA TYR A 207 0.06 14.07 -18.75
C TYR A 207 0.31 14.57 -20.18
N LYS A 208 0.89 15.76 -20.34
CA LYS A 208 1.33 16.25 -21.66
C LYS A 208 2.43 15.38 -22.25
N GLU A 209 3.45 15.02 -21.47
CA GLU A 209 4.49 14.07 -21.91
C GLU A 209 3.92 12.71 -22.31
N LEU A 210 2.87 12.25 -21.62
CA LEU A 210 2.20 10.98 -21.89
C LEU A 210 1.17 11.04 -23.04
N GLY A 211 0.98 12.19 -23.69
CA GLY A 211 -0.02 12.37 -24.75
C GLY A 211 -1.48 12.29 -24.27
N GLN A 212 -1.72 12.43 -22.97
CA GLN A 212 -3.02 12.31 -22.32
C GLN A 212 -3.79 13.65 -22.34
N GLN A 213 -4.29 14.01 -23.52
CA GLN A 213 -4.88 15.34 -23.76
C GLN A 213 -6.15 15.60 -22.94
N LYS A 214 -6.95 14.57 -22.64
CA LYS A 214 -8.18 14.71 -21.83
C LYS A 214 -7.83 15.20 -20.42
N GLU A 215 -6.81 14.61 -19.81
CA GLU A 215 -6.29 14.93 -18.50
C GLU A 215 -5.64 16.32 -18.49
N VAL A 216 -4.89 16.68 -19.55
CA VAL A 216 -4.33 18.04 -19.72
C VAL A 216 -5.43 19.10 -19.74
N ASN A 217 -6.51 18.86 -20.49
CA ASN A 217 -7.65 19.79 -20.58
C ASN A 217 -8.34 19.94 -19.22
N PHE A 218 -8.61 18.81 -18.54
CA PHE A 218 -9.19 18.81 -17.20
C PHE A 218 -8.37 19.64 -16.21
N LEU A 219 -7.04 19.41 -16.15
CA LEU A 219 -6.16 20.14 -15.24
C LEU A 219 -6.03 21.63 -15.59
N THR A 220 -6.12 21.97 -16.89
CA THR A 220 -6.13 23.37 -17.34
C THR A 220 -7.35 24.11 -16.81
N ILE A 221 -8.55 23.51 -16.93
CA ILE A 221 -9.79 24.09 -16.40
C ILE A 221 -9.71 24.21 -14.87
N LYS A 222 -9.25 23.16 -14.18
CA LYS A 222 -9.07 23.16 -12.72
C LYS A 222 -8.18 24.32 -12.27
N MET A 223 -7.04 24.53 -12.93
CA MET A 223 -6.11 25.62 -12.63
C MET A 223 -6.77 27.00 -12.77
N GLN A 224 -7.49 27.24 -13.88
CA GLN A 224 -8.21 28.49 -14.12
C GLN A 224 -9.27 28.78 -13.04
N ILE A 225 -9.99 27.75 -12.57
CA ILE A 225 -10.96 27.88 -11.49
C ILE A 225 -10.27 28.32 -10.19
N ILE A 226 -9.13 27.71 -9.84
CA ILE A 226 -8.36 28.07 -8.64
C ILE A 226 -7.89 29.52 -8.73
N GLU A 227 -7.31 29.94 -9.86
CA GLU A 227 -6.85 31.31 -10.10
C GLU A 227 -7.99 32.33 -9.99
N ARG A 228 -9.15 32.03 -10.60
CA ARG A 228 -10.34 32.89 -10.54
C ARG A 228 -10.82 33.06 -9.09
N ASN A 229 -10.86 31.97 -8.33
CA ASN A 229 -11.27 31.99 -6.92
C ASN A 229 -10.27 32.75 -6.04
N MET A 230 -8.98 32.66 -6.33
CA MET A 230 -7.95 33.45 -5.66
C MET A 230 -8.13 34.95 -5.91
N LYS A 231 -8.34 35.35 -7.17
CA LYS A 231 -8.57 36.76 -7.53
C LYS A 231 -9.79 37.31 -6.79
N LYS A 232 -10.92 36.59 -6.80
CA LYS A 232 -12.13 36.99 -6.05
C LYS A 232 -11.85 37.24 -4.58
N ARG A 233 -11.12 36.33 -3.91
CA ARG A 233 -10.76 36.48 -2.48
C ARG A 233 -9.85 37.66 -2.18
N GLN A 234 -9.08 38.16 -3.16
CA GLN A 234 -8.26 39.36 -2.99
C GLN A 234 -9.10 40.65 -3.03
N TYR A 235 -10.17 40.68 -3.82
CA TYR A 235 -11.07 41.83 -3.94
C TYR A 235 -12.16 41.90 -2.85
N THR A 236 -12.33 40.85 -2.03
CA THR A 236 -13.34 40.78 -0.96
C THR A 236 -12.73 40.90 0.44
N LYS A 237 -11.45 41.25 0.58
CA LYS A 237 -10.88 41.59 1.89
C LYS A 237 -11.14 43.08 2.15
N PRO A 238 -11.80 43.45 3.28
CA PRO A 238 -11.95 44.84 3.68
C PRO A 238 -10.59 45.49 3.98
#